data_AF-A0A441UGX8-F1
#
_entry.id   AF-A0A441UGX8-F1
#
_cell.length_a   1.000
_cell.length_b   1.000
_cell.length_c   1.000
_cell.angle_alpha   90.00
_cell.angle_beta   90.00
_cell.angle_gamma   90.00
#
_symmetry.space_group_name_H-M   'P 1'
#
loop_
_entity.id
_entity.type
_entity.pdbx_description
1 polymer ?
#
loop_
_entity_poly.entity_id
_entity_poly.type
_entity_poly.pdbx_seq_one_letter_code
_entity_poly.pdbx_strand_id
1 'polypeptide(L)'
;MITVVPTDRIYLCCGATDMRRGINSLARMVQQVLALDPHTGAIFCFRGRKGHIIKILAHDDQGFCLFTNDLRSYYVPFVFS
;
A
#
# COMPACT_ATOMS: atom_id res chain seq x y z
N MET A 1 -17.97 -7.08 3.56
CA MET A 1 -17.05 -7.90 2.74
C MET A 1 -16.16 -6.93 2.00
N ILE A 2 -14.84 -7.03 2.11
CA ILE A 2 -13.94 -6.17 1.31
C ILE A 2 -14.14 -6.59 -0.14
N THR A 3 -14.92 -5.80 -0.86
CA THR A 3 -14.96 -5.88 -2.30
C THR A 3 -13.68 -5.21 -2.77
N VAL A 4 -12.76 -5.98 -3.35
CA VAL A 4 -11.72 -5.36 -4.17
C VAL A 4 -12.47 -4.77 -5.36
N VAL A 5 -12.79 -3.49 -5.26
CA VAL A 5 -13.47 -2.76 -6.34
C VAL A 5 -12.60 -2.96 -7.58
N PRO A 6 -13.15 -3.40 -8.73
CA PRO A 6 -12.37 -3.49 -9.96
C PRO A 6 -11.76 -2.10 -10.20
N THR A 7 -10.45 -2.01 -10.01
CA THR A 7 -9.71 -0.76 -10.12
C THR A 7 -8.96 -0.77 -11.43
N ASP A 8 -9.15 0.29 -12.20
CA ASP A 8 -8.39 0.47 -13.43
C ASP A 8 -6.99 1.05 -13.15
N ARG A 9 -6.71 1.44 -11.88
CA ARG A 9 -5.53 2.23 -11.54
C ARG A 9 -4.84 1.74 -10.26
N ILE A 10 -3.65 1.20 -10.45
CA ILE A 10 -2.73 0.82 -9.37
C ILE A 10 -1.51 1.72 -9.46
N TYR A 11 -1.22 2.44 -8.38
CA TYR A 11 -0.04 3.30 -8.27
C TYR A 11 1.01 2.66 -7.37
N LEU A 12 2.24 2.60 -7.86
CA LEU A 12 3.39 2.33 -7.03
C LEU A 12 3.99 3.67 -6.57
N CYS A 13 3.89 3.94 -5.27
CA CYS A 13 4.48 5.13 -4.66
C CYS A 13 6.00 4.99 -4.63
N CYS A 14 6.67 5.63 -5.60
CA CYS A 14 8.13 5.55 -5.76
C CYS A 14 8.87 6.21 -4.58
N GLY A 15 9.97 5.59 -4.18
CA GLY A 15 10.79 6.03 -3.05
C GLY A 15 10.57 5.21 -1.77
N ALA A 16 11.34 5.53 -0.73
CA ALA A 16 11.25 4.85 0.54
C ALA A 16 10.17 5.49 1.42
N THR A 17 9.11 4.75 1.72
CA THR A 17 8.07 5.19 2.67
C THR A 17 8.39 4.71 4.09
N ASP A 18 8.21 5.57 5.08
CA ASP A 18 8.22 5.13 6.48
C ASP A 18 6.99 4.27 6.76
N MET A 19 7.20 2.97 6.95
CA MET A 19 6.14 1.98 7.13
C MET A 19 5.45 2.03 8.50
N ARG A 20 5.89 2.92 9.39
CA ARG A 20 5.19 3.25 10.64
C ARG A 20 3.95 4.12 10.41
N ARG A 21 3.81 4.72 9.22
CA ARG A 21 2.65 5.53 8.82
C ARG A 21 1.37 4.69 8.73
N GLY A 22 0.28 5.19 9.31
CA GLY A 22 -1.07 4.63 9.19
C GLY A 22 -1.87 5.26 8.04
N ILE A 23 -3.16 4.94 7.97
CA ILE A 23 -4.08 5.36 6.90
C ILE A 23 -3.99 6.87 6.61
N ASN A 24 -4.28 7.72 7.60
CA ASN A 24 -4.37 9.17 7.41
C ASN A 24 -3.06 9.76 6.86
N SER A 25 -1.92 9.30 7.38
CA SER A 25 -0.61 9.77 6.94
C SER A 25 -0.23 9.29 5.53
N LEU A 26 -0.73 8.13 5.10
CA LEU A 26 -0.52 7.61 3.74
C LEU A 26 -1.46 8.29 2.75
N ALA A 27 -2.74 8.46 3.08
CA ALA A 27 -3.70 9.22 2.28
C ALA A 27 -3.24 10.67 2.06
N ARG A 28 -2.71 11.31 3.11
CA ARG A 28 -2.09 12.64 3.00
C ARG A 28 -0.88 12.64 2.07
N MET A 29 -0.09 11.56 2.04
CA MET A 29 1.04 11.45 1.09
C MET A 29 0.54 11.34 -0.34
N VAL A 30 -0.51 10.56 -0.60
CA VAL A 30 -1.15 10.49 -1.92
C VAL A 30 -1.59 11.88 -2.38
N GLN A 31 -2.26 12.62 -1.51
CA GLN A 31 -2.76 13.96 -1.82
C GLN A 31 -1.63 14.98 -2.01
N GLN A 32 -0.65 15.03 -1.11
CA GLN A 32 0.34 16.11 -1.07
C GLN A 32 1.59 15.83 -1.91
N VAL A 33 2.00 14.58 -2.03
CA VAL A 33 3.23 14.19 -2.72
C VAL A 33 2.94 13.69 -4.12
N LEU A 34 1.92 12.83 -4.27
CA LEU A 34 1.55 12.30 -5.58
C LEU A 34 0.57 13.21 -6.33
N ALA A 35 -0.02 14.21 -5.66
CA ALA A 35 -1.06 15.08 -6.20
C ALA A 35 -2.25 14.31 -6.80
N LEU A 36 -2.60 13.18 -6.18
CA LEU A 36 -3.73 12.33 -6.55
C LEU A 36 -4.80 12.36 -5.45
N ASP A 37 -6.04 12.03 -5.81
CA ASP A 37 -7.12 11.90 -4.83
C ASP A 37 -7.13 10.47 -4.22
N PRO A 38 -6.85 10.32 -2.90
CA PRO A 38 -6.85 9.03 -2.23
C PRO A 38 -8.26 8.43 -2.05
N HIS A 39 -9.33 9.19 -2.23
CA HIS A 39 -10.71 8.71 -2.07
C HIS A 39 -11.27 8.04 -3.33
N THR A 40 -10.49 8.06 -4.41
CA THR A 40 -10.82 7.30 -5.62
C THR A 40 -10.72 5.80 -5.35
N GLY A 41 -11.39 4.99 -6.17
CA GLY A 41 -11.23 3.53 -6.15
C GLY A 41 -9.84 3.04 -6.60
N ALA A 42 -8.83 3.92 -6.68
CA ALA A 42 -7.46 3.57 -7.03
C ALA A 42 -6.75 2.88 -5.85
N ILE A 43 -5.80 2.01 -6.18
CA ILE A 43 -4.97 1.33 -5.18
C ILE A 43 -3.59 1.99 -5.12
N PHE A 44 -3.12 2.30 -3.91
CA PHE A 44 -1.81 2.90 -3.67
C PHE A 44 -0.89 1.95 -2.91
N CYS A 45 0.18 1.52 -3.57
CA CYS A 45 1.17 0.59 -3.04
C CYS A 45 2.40 1.34 -2.54
N PHE A 46 2.77 1.15 -1.29
CA PHE A 46 3.94 1.74 -0.65
C PHE A 46 4.95 0.66 -0.29
N ARG A 47 6.24 0.94 -0.51
CA ARG A 47 7.35 0.06 -0.12
C ARG A 47 8.31 0.75 0.85
N GLY A 48 8.73 0.01 1.89
CA GLY A 48 9.68 0.51 2.87
C GLY A 48 11.11 0.46 2.34
N ARG A 49 12.02 1.28 2.90
CA ARG A 49 13.43 1.31 2.47
C ARG A 49 14.10 -0.06 2.45
N LYS A 50 13.84 -0.87 3.49
CA LYS A 50 14.38 -2.23 3.64
C LYS A 50 13.66 -3.27 2.78
N GLY A 51 12.58 -2.89 2.09
CA GLY A 51 11.88 -3.70 1.10
C GLY A 51 11.14 -4.94 1.57
N HIS A 52 11.08 -5.22 2.88
CA HIS A 52 10.35 -6.37 3.42
C HIS A 52 8.89 -6.05 3.75
N ILE A 53 8.54 -4.78 4.00
CA ILE A 53 7.14 -4.38 4.27
C ILE A 53 6.56 -3.68 3.05
N ILE A 54 5.37 -4.15 2.64
CA ILE A 54 4.50 -3.50 1.66
C ILE A 54 3.21 -3.09 2.37
N LYS A 55 2.75 -1.87 2.08
CA LYS A 55 1.42 -1.41 2.46
C LYS A 55 0.60 -1.07 1.24
N ILE A 56 -0.67 -1.46 1.25
CA ILE A 56 -1.63 -1.17 0.19
C ILE A 56 -2.78 -0.39 0.81
N LEU A 57 -2.95 0.86 0.37
CA LEU A 57 -4.05 1.72 0.75
C LEU A 57 -5.11 1.69 -0.36
N ALA A 58 -6.35 1.42 0.01
CA ALA A 58 -7.51 1.48 -0.87
C ALA A 58 -8.67 2.20 -0.16
N HIS A 59 -9.48 2.92 -0.92
CA HIS A 59 -10.70 3.54 -0.43
C HIS A 59 -11.90 2.90 -1.15
N ASP A 60 -12.91 2.50 -0.38
CA ASP A 60 -14.21 2.06 -0.88
C ASP A 60 -15.32 3.00 -0.41
N ASP A 61 -16.57 2.67 -0.69
CA ASP A 61 -17.73 3.47 -0.28
C ASP A 61 -17.90 3.56 1.26
N GLN A 62 -17.23 2.71 2.03
CA GLN A 62 -17.31 2.64 3.49
C GLN A 62 -16.08 3.27 4.18
N GLY A 63 -14.99 3.47 3.44
CA GLY A 63 -13.82 4.21 3.87
C GLY A 63 -12.50 3.56 3.46
N PHE A 64 -11.46 3.83 4.23
CA PHE A 64 -10.11 3.35 3.94
C PHE A 64 -9.84 1.96 4.50
N CYS A 65 -9.27 1.11 3.66
CA CYS A 65 -8.65 -0.16 4.03
C CYS A 65 -7.12 -0.06 3.88
N LEU A 66 -6.39 -0.63 4.84
CA LEU A 66 -4.94 -0.72 4.80
C LEU A 66 -4.49 -2.18 4.96
N PHE A 67 -3.95 -2.74 3.89
CA PHE A 67 -3.31 -4.05 3.94
C PHE A 67 -1.82 -3.87 4.20
N THR A 68 -1.27 -4.70 5.08
CA THR A 68 0.16 -4.73 5.37
C THR A 68 0.67 -6.14 5.21
N ASN A 69 1.75 -6.32 4.47
CA ASN A 69 2.41 -7.60 4.30
C ASN A 69 3.90 -7.46 4.65
N ASP A 70 4.42 -8.38 5.48
CA ASP A 70 5.85 -8.62 5.64
C ASP A 70 6.27 -9.80 4.74
N LEU A 71 7.00 -9.48 3.68
CA LEU A 71 7.49 -10.44 2.70
C LEU A 71 8.40 -11.51 3.32
N ARG A 72 8.94 -11.29 4.51
CA ARG A 72 9.69 -12.34 5.24
C ARG A 72 8.82 -13.51 5.66
N SER A 73 7.51 -13.30 5.86
CA SER A 73 6.57 -14.37 6.19
C SER A 73 6.41 -15.39 5.06
N TYR A 74 6.76 -15.02 3.83
CA TYR A 74 6.74 -15.89 2.66
C TYR A 74 8.14 -16.38 2.25
N TYR A 75 9.19 -15.87 2.90
CA TYR A 75 10.57 -16.21 2.59
C TYR A 75 10.99 -17.46 3.37
N VAL A 76 10.61 -18.64 2.86
CA VAL A 76 11.38 -19.85 3.15
C VAL A 76 12.67 -19.75 2.35
N PRO A 77 13.87 -19.80 2.96
CA PRO A 77 15.07 -19.97 2.17
C PRO A 77 14.90 -21.30 1.42
N PHE A 78 14.85 -21.23 0.09
CA PHE A 78 15.23 -22.37 -0.73
C PHE A 78 16.70 -22.63 -0.42
N VAL A 79 16.94 -23.39 0.65
CA VAL A 79 18.25 -23.95 0.96
C VAL A 79 18.51 -24.94 -0.16
N PHE A 80 19.44 -24.58 -1.06
CA PHE A 80 20.03 -25.52 -1.99
C PHE A 80 20.63 -26.67 -1.18
N SER A 81 20.21 -27.89 -1.54
CA SER A 81 20.85 -29.15 -1.14
C SER A 81 22.27 -29.24 -1.66
#